data_AF-A0A942DCC8-F1
#
_entry.id   AF-A0A942DCC8-F1
#
_cell.length_a   1.000
_cell.length_b   1.000
_cell.length_c   1.000
_cell.angle_alpha   90.00
_cell.angle_beta   90.00
_cell.angle_gamma   90.00
#
_symmetry.space_group_name_H-M   'P 1'
#
loop_
_entity.id
_entity.type
_entity.pdbx_description
1 polymer ?
#
loop_
_entity_poly.entity_id
_entity_poly.type
_entity_poly.pdbx_seq_one_letter_code
_entity_poly.pdbx_strand_id
1 'polypeptide(L)'
;MRKFEIQSYALLWLLISVSPGLAQSGSLSEVETLMQQATSMPDGSPELRGIVDKAASKVLLLKSDKNLSAQDMISLQATIGQLYQNLEQPKESLVWWQKVVSSDENDWRAWAKIAQCCQALSDHPQRNKAREHVLQLAKNGKVEQPMFCIEQFKNRTNPVMVMEYWNHNAANPNSRDKVFYSFIVLAPDHKSTVLRYVLTELATDTSFGRETQSLGPDEHRYSVDRYQKGSVGLITMFNGKEPPGYDKVKAVVLTDLDKQTR
;
A
#
# COMPACT_ATOMS: atom_id res chain seq x y z
N MET A 1 -7.89 17.45 -19.60
CA MET A 1 -7.27 16.37 -18.80
C MET A 1 -5.78 16.62 -18.70
N ARG A 2 -5.27 17.14 -17.58
CA ARG A 2 -3.83 17.18 -17.34
C ARG A 2 -3.37 15.72 -17.14
N LYS A 3 -2.33 15.30 -17.86
CA LYS A 3 -1.65 14.03 -17.63
C LYS A 3 -1.16 14.05 -16.18
N PHE A 4 -1.85 13.36 -15.28
CA PHE A 4 -1.21 12.86 -14.08
C PHE A 4 -0.20 11.84 -14.62
N GLU A 5 1.05 12.28 -14.80
CA GLU A 5 2.17 11.35 -14.85
C GLU A 5 2.18 10.68 -13.48
N ILE A 6 1.50 9.54 -13.41
CA ILE A 6 1.72 8.54 -12.39
C ILE A 6 3.14 8.05 -12.69
N GLN A 7 4.14 8.82 -12.24
CA GLN A 7 5.53 8.38 -12.22
C GLN A 7 5.51 7.00 -11.60
N SER A 8 6.00 6.03 -12.36
CA SER A 8 6.04 4.60 -12.12
C SER A 8 6.18 4.23 -10.63
N TYR A 9 5.07 4.15 -9.91
CA TYR A 9 5.03 3.62 -8.54
C TYR A 9 5.40 2.12 -8.49
N ALA A 10 5.48 1.47 -9.66
CA ALA A 10 6.06 0.15 -9.83
C ALA A 10 7.57 0.06 -9.55
N LEU A 11 8.26 1.17 -9.30
CA LEU A 11 9.68 1.21 -9.02
C LEU A 11 10.07 1.98 -7.75
N LEU A 12 9.12 2.33 -6.88
CA LEU A 12 9.47 2.69 -5.49
C LEU A 12 9.71 1.41 -4.67
N TRP A 13 10.58 0.54 -5.19
CA TRP A 13 11.48 -0.20 -4.32
C TRP A 13 12.17 0.88 -3.49
N LEU A 14 11.87 0.91 -2.19
CA LEU A 14 12.64 1.69 -1.24
C LEU A 14 14.10 1.30 -1.47
N LEU A 15 14.83 2.15 -2.18
CA LEU A 15 16.28 2.25 -2.09
C LEU A 15 16.55 2.59 -0.63
N ILE A 16 16.58 1.56 0.21
CA ILE A 16 17.25 1.62 1.49
C ILE A 16 18.72 1.70 1.09
N SER A 17 19.19 2.92 0.88
CA SER A 17 20.61 3.22 0.78
C SER A 17 21.22 2.84 2.13
N VAL A 18 21.74 1.62 2.21
CA VAL A 18 22.64 1.23 3.30
C VAL A 18 23.81 2.20 3.21
N SER A 19 23.98 3.03 4.24
CA SER A 19 24.98 4.09 4.22
C SER A 19 26.38 3.45 4.19
N PRO A 20 27.21 3.73 3.17
CA PRO A 20 28.56 3.20 3.11
C PRO A 20 29.43 3.98 4.11
N GLY A 21 29.54 3.52 5.35
CA GLY A 21 30.31 4.26 6.36
C GLY A 21 30.67 3.56 7.67
N LEU A 22 30.19 2.35 7.93
CA LEU A 22 30.56 1.63 9.16
C LEU A 22 31.65 0.59 8.86
N ALA A 23 32.68 0.55 9.69
CA ALA A 23 33.64 -0.56 9.73
C ALA A 23 32.85 -1.84 10.02
N GLN A 24 32.58 -2.62 8.98
CA GLN A 24 31.62 -3.72 9.05
C GLN A 24 32.20 -4.84 9.91
N SER A 25 31.47 -5.20 10.98
CA SER A 25 31.64 -6.53 11.56
C SER A 25 31.35 -7.55 10.46
N GLY A 26 32.14 -8.63 10.37
CA GLY A 26 31.98 -9.62 9.29
C GLY A 26 30.57 -10.22 9.20
N SER A 27 29.80 -10.17 10.28
CA SER A 27 28.40 -10.57 10.32
C SER A 27 27.46 -9.61 9.58
N LEU A 28 27.71 -8.30 9.60
CA LEU A 28 26.89 -7.31 8.89
C LEU A 28 27.12 -7.40 7.37
N SER A 29 28.38 -7.51 6.95
CA SER A 29 28.73 -7.64 5.53
C SER A 29 28.09 -8.88 4.89
N GLU A 30 28.00 -9.98 5.64
CA GLU A 30 27.31 -11.19 5.19
C GLU A 30 25.80 -10.99 5.02
N VAL A 31 25.15 -10.24 5.91
CA VAL A 31 23.71 -9.93 5.78
C VAL A 31 23.46 -9.08 4.55
N GLU A 32 24.25 -8.03 4.35
CA GLU A 32 24.16 -7.16 3.18
C GLU A 32 24.36 -7.94 1.88
N THR A 33 25.35 -8.84 1.84
CA THR A 33 25.61 -9.71 0.69
C THR A 33 24.39 -10.59 0.37
N LEU A 34 23.77 -11.20 1.39
CA LEU A 34 22.58 -12.04 1.20
C LEU A 34 21.38 -11.20 0.73
N MET A 35 21.20 -9.99 1.27
CA MET A 35 20.13 -9.09 0.86
C MET A 35 20.32 -8.64 -0.60
N GLN A 36 21.55 -8.26 -0.98
CA GLN A 36 21.87 -7.88 -2.34
C GLN A 36 21.63 -9.05 -3.30
N GLN A 37 22.07 -10.25 -2.93
CA GLN A 37 21.81 -11.48 -3.70
C GLN A 37 20.30 -11.69 -3.88
N ALA A 38 19.51 -11.62 -2.80
CA ALA A 38 18.06 -11.76 -2.85
C ALA A 38 17.39 -10.73 -3.77
N THR A 39 17.79 -9.46 -3.69
CA THR A 39 17.23 -8.39 -4.54
C THR A 39 17.59 -8.49 -6.02
N SER A 40 18.69 -9.18 -6.34
CA SER A 40 19.14 -9.39 -7.72
C SER A 40 18.50 -10.60 -8.40
N MET A 41 17.84 -11.47 -7.63
CA MET A 41 17.22 -12.68 -8.16
C MET A 41 15.89 -12.38 -8.84
N PRO A 42 15.56 -13.09 -9.94
CA PRO A 42 14.23 -13.04 -10.52
C PRO A 42 13.14 -13.43 -9.51
N ASP A 43 11.98 -12.79 -9.61
CA ASP A 43 10.80 -13.19 -8.84
C ASP A 43 10.46 -14.66 -9.10
N GLY A 44 10.23 -15.42 -8.02
CA GLY A 44 9.90 -16.85 -8.10
C GLY A 44 11.09 -17.81 -8.17
N SER A 45 12.34 -17.32 -8.09
CA SER A 45 13.51 -18.20 -7.95
C SER A 45 13.38 -19.13 -6.73
N PRO A 46 13.55 -20.45 -6.88
CA PRO A 46 13.37 -21.40 -5.77
C PRO A 46 14.39 -21.20 -4.63
N GLU A 47 15.57 -20.66 -4.94
CA GLU A 47 16.63 -20.37 -3.96
C GLU A 47 16.38 -19.09 -3.16
N LEU A 48 15.54 -18.18 -3.67
CA LEU A 48 15.33 -16.86 -3.07
C LEU A 48 14.85 -16.99 -1.62
N ARG A 49 13.93 -17.91 -1.36
CA ARG A 49 13.42 -18.17 0.00
C ARG A 49 14.54 -18.55 0.97
N GLY A 50 15.43 -19.46 0.56
CA GLY A 50 16.54 -19.92 1.40
C GLY A 50 17.52 -18.79 1.72
N ILE A 51 17.78 -17.89 0.78
CA ILE A 51 18.64 -16.71 0.99
C ILE A 51 17.98 -15.74 1.97
N VAL A 52 16.69 -15.46 1.81
CA VAL A 52 15.94 -14.57 2.71
C VAL A 52 15.89 -15.16 4.13
N ASP A 53 15.63 -16.45 4.29
CA ASP A 53 15.63 -17.12 5.60
C ASP A 53 17.02 -17.09 6.27
N LYS A 54 18.09 -17.24 5.48
CA LYS A 54 19.47 -17.12 5.97
C LYS A 54 19.79 -15.68 6.42
N ALA A 55 19.39 -14.68 5.64
CA ALA A 55 19.56 -13.27 5.99
C ALA A 55 18.77 -12.92 7.26
N ALA A 56 17.51 -13.34 7.34
CA ALA A 56 16.62 -13.17 8.49
C ALA A 56 17.23 -13.76 9.77
N SER A 57 17.78 -14.98 9.69
CA SER A 57 18.44 -15.65 10.81
C SER A 57 19.67 -14.87 11.29
N LYS A 58 20.49 -14.36 10.36
CA LYS A 58 21.67 -13.55 10.71
C LYS A 58 21.30 -12.20 11.33
N VAL A 59 20.26 -11.53 10.83
CA VAL A 59 19.75 -10.28 11.43
C VAL A 59 19.31 -10.49 12.88
N LEU A 60 18.71 -11.64 13.21
CA LEU A 60 18.36 -11.96 14.60
C LEU A 60 19.60 -12.10 15.50
N LEU A 61 20.72 -12.63 14.98
CA LEU A 61 21.98 -12.75 15.72
C LEU A 61 22.69 -11.40 15.90
N LEU A 62 22.48 -10.44 14.99
CA LEU A 62 23.04 -9.08 15.09
C LEU A 62 22.44 -8.24 16.23
N LYS A 63 21.31 -8.65 16.83
CA LYS A 63 20.65 -7.88 17.90
C LYS A 63 21.52 -7.66 19.14
N SER A 64 22.54 -8.48 19.35
CA SER A 64 23.49 -8.34 20.47
C SER A 64 24.73 -7.51 20.11
N ASP A 65 24.91 -7.11 18.84
CA ASP A 65 26.04 -6.28 18.40
C ASP A 65 25.82 -4.83 18.81
N LYS A 66 26.66 -4.34 19.74
CA LYS A 66 26.60 -2.96 20.25
C LYS A 66 27.02 -1.91 19.23
N ASN A 67 27.65 -2.32 18.12
CA ASN A 67 28.13 -1.40 17.09
C ASN A 67 27.07 -1.07 16.03
N LEU A 68 25.94 -1.79 16.01
CA LEU A 68 24.87 -1.54 15.06
C LEU A 68 23.93 -0.47 15.59
N SER A 69 23.71 0.58 14.80
CA SER A 69 22.76 1.63 15.20
C SER A 69 21.32 1.08 15.20
N ALA A 70 20.45 1.69 16.00
CA ALA A 70 19.03 1.35 15.98
C ALA A 70 18.43 1.54 14.57
N GLN A 71 18.87 2.57 13.86
CA GLN A 71 18.40 2.87 12.50
C GLN A 71 18.82 1.78 11.51
N ASP A 72 20.06 1.29 11.57
CA ASP A 72 20.52 0.22 10.69
C ASP A 72 19.74 -1.08 10.95
N MET A 73 19.49 -1.40 12.22
CA MET A 73 18.68 -2.55 12.59
C MET A 73 17.23 -2.43 12.08
N ILE A 74 16.62 -1.24 12.15
CA ILE A 74 15.29 -0.97 11.57
C ILE A 74 15.32 -1.18 10.05
N SER A 75 16.31 -0.62 9.37
CA SER A 75 16.48 -0.77 7.92
C SER A 75 16.64 -2.22 7.51
N LEU A 76 17.46 -3.01 8.21
CA LEU A 76 17.62 -4.45 7.95
C LEU A 76 16.29 -5.20 8.15
N GLN A 77 15.56 -4.92 9.24
CA GLN A 77 14.27 -5.55 9.50
C GLN A 77 13.22 -5.21 8.42
N ALA A 78 13.18 -3.96 7.98
CA ALA A 78 12.30 -3.50 6.91
C ALA A 78 12.64 -4.19 5.58
N THR A 79 13.92 -4.34 5.24
CA THR A 79 14.36 -5.08 4.04
C THR A 79 13.91 -6.53 4.07
N ILE A 80 14.10 -7.23 5.20
CA ILE A 80 13.62 -8.62 5.34
C ILE A 80 12.09 -8.70 5.22
N GLY A 81 11.37 -7.78 5.88
CA GLY A 81 9.91 -7.69 5.78
C GLY A 81 9.44 -7.53 4.34
N GLN A 82 10.09 -6.67 3.56
CA GLN A 82 9.78 -6.46 2.14
C GLN A 82 10.09 -7.70 1.29
N LEU A 83 11.24 -8.37 1.52
CA LEU A 83 11.62 -9.58 0.79
C LEU A 83 10.62 -10.72 0.99
N TYR A 84 10.14 -10.94 2.22
CA TYR A 84 9.06 -11.91 2.46
C TYR A 84 7.74 -11.53 1.79
N GLN A 85 7.43 -10.24 1.71
CA GLN A 85 6.24 -9.75 1.00
C GLN A 85 6.31 -10.07 -0.50
N ASN A 86 7.48 -9.87 -1.12
CA ASN A 86 7.71 -10.18 -2.53
C ASN A 86 7.64 -11.69 -2.82
N LEU A 87 8.01 -12.51 -1.83
CA LEU A 87 7.86 -13.97 -1.87
C LEU A 87 6.41 -14.46 -1.65
N GLU A 88 5.44 -13.54 -1.52
CA GLU A 88 4.05 -13.84 -1.19
C GLU A 88 3.93 -14.61 0.16
N GLN A 89 4.77 -14.26 1.14
CA GLN A 89 4.83 -14.85 2.49
C GLN A 89 4.37 -13.83 3.55
N PRO A 90 3.06 -13.51 3.60
CA PRO A 90 2.56 -12.41 4.42
C PRO A 90 2.69 -12.65 5.92
N LYS A 91 2.69 -13.92 6.37
CA LYS A 91 2.84 -14.27 7.80
C LYS A 91 4.25 -13.94 8.30
N GLU A 92 5.29 -14.34 7.57
CA GLU A 92 6.67 -14.04 7.92
C GLU A 92 6.96 -12.55 7.75
N SER A 93 6.47 -11.94 6.68
CA SER A 93 6.60 -10.49 6.46
C SER A 93 6.01 -9.70 7.64
N LEU A 94 4.81 -10.06 8.11
CA LEU A 94 4.15 -9.42 9.26
C LEU A 94 5.03 -9.42 10.51
N VAL A 95 5.71 -10.53 10.81
CA VAL A 95 6.61 -10.64 11.98
C VAL A 95 7.75 -9.62 11.90
N TRP A 96 8.29 -9.36 10.71
CA TRP A 96 9.37 -8.40 10.53
C TRP A 96 8.88 -6.96 10.61
N TRP A 97 7.74 -6.64 10.00
CA TRP A 97 7.14 -5.30 10.15
C TRP A 97 6.74 -4.99 11.59
N GLN A 98 6.28 -5.99 12.36
CA GLN A 98 6.02 -5.84 13.79
C GLN A 98 7.30 -5.49 14.58
N LYS A 99 8.48 -6.02 14.18
CA LYS A 99 9.76 -5.64 14.81
C LYS A 99 10.14 -4.19 14.47
N VAL A 100 9.87 -3.76 13.24
CA VAL A 100 10.09 -2.36 12.82
C VAL A 100 9.26 -1.41 13.68
N VAL A 101 7.93 -1.60 13.77
CA VAL A 101 7.09 -0.71 14.59
C VAL A 101 7.33 -0.83 16.09
N SER A 102 7.90 -1.95 16.57
CA SER A 102 8.36 -2.05 17.96
C SER A 102 9.62 -1.22 18.23
N SER A 103 10.40 -0.93 17.19
CA SER A 103 11.63 -0.13 17.27
C SER A 103 11.36 1.35 16.96
N ASP A 104 10.41 1.63 16.07
CA ASP A 104 9.89 2.96 15.78
C ASP A 104 8.37 2.91 15.56
N GLU A 105 7.61 3.24 16.60
CA GLU A 105 6.13 3.26 16.55
C GLU A 105 5.55 4.33 15.62
N ASN A 106 6.37 5.29 15.18
CA ASN A 106 5.99 6.39 14.30
C ASN A 106 6.32 6.11 12.83
N ASP A 107 6.93 4.96 12.51
CA ASP A 107 7.15 4.55 11.13
C ASP A 107 5.82 4.17 10.47
N TRP A 108 5.17 5.16 9.85
CA TRP A 108 3.89 4.97 9.17
C TRP A 108 4.00 4.00 7.99
N ARG A 109 5.18 3.86 7.36
CA ARG A 109 5.37 2.92 6.25
C ARG A 109 5.29 1.50 6.79
N ALA A 110 5.93 1.22 7.92
CA ALA A 110 5.85 -0.08 8.56
C ALA A 110 4.40 -0.42 8.99
N TRP A 111 3.64 0.54 9.52
CA TRP A 111 2.21 0.34 9.80
C TRP A 111 1.37 0.07 8.54
N ALA A 112 1.63 0.78 7.44
CA ALA A 112 0.99 0.50 6.15
C ALA A 112 1.30 -0.92 5.65
N LYS A 113 2.55 -1.39 5.84
CA LYS A 113 2.96 -2.76 5.48
C LYS A 113 2.32 -3.82 6.36
N ILE A 114 2.12 -3.55 7.65
CA ILE A 114 1.32 -4.42 8.54
C ILE A 114 -0.11 -4.53 8.02
N ALA A 115 -0.75 -3.42 7.65
CA ALA A 115 -2.10 -3.43 7.10
C ALA A 115 -2.19 -4.30 5.82
N GLN A 116 -1.21 -4.20 4.91
CA GLN A 116 -1.12 -5.05 3.71
C GLN A 116 -0.97 -6.55 4.06
N CYS A 117 -0.09 -6.90 5.00
CA CYS A 117 0.08 -8.29 5.41
C CYS A 117 -1.20 -8.86 6.07
N CYS A 118 -1.82 -8.10 6.97
CA CYS A 118 -3.07 -8.51 7.62
C CYS A 118 -4.20 -8.67 6.60
N GLN A 119 -4.27 -7.80 5.59
CA GLN A 119 -5.21 -7.94 4.48
C GLN A 119 -4.98 -9.23 3.69
N ALA A 120 -3.73 -9.58 3.36
CA ALA A 120 -3.40 -10.83 2.67
C ALA A 120 -3.71 -12.08 3.52
N LEU A 121 -3.69 -11.95 4.85
CA LEU A 121 -4.03 -13.01 5.81
C LEU A 121 -5.52 -13.07 6.17
N SER A 122 -6.36 -12.18 5.61
CA SER A 122 -7.76 -11.99 6.03
C SER A 122 -7.94 -11.66 7.52
N ASP A 123 -6.93 -11.08 8.17
CA ASP A 123 -7.00 -10.60 9.56
C ASP A 123 -7.52 -9.15 9.57
N HIS A 124 -8.81 -8.99 9.33
CA HIS A 124 -9.46 -7.67 9.28
C HIS A 124 -9.33 -6.84 10.57
N PRO A 125 -9.43 -7.42 11.79
CA PRO A 125 -9.22 -6.66 13.02
C PRO A 125 -7.83 -6.04 13.11
N GLN A 126 -6.75 -6.80 12.87
CA GLN A 126 -5.40 -6.26 12.92
C GLN A 126 -5.12 -5.29 11.77
N ARG A 127 -5.64 -5.57 10.57
CA ARG A 127 -5.60 -4.64 9.43
C ARG A 127 -6.19 -3.29 9.81
N ASN A 128 -7.39 -3.28 10.37
CA ASN A 128 -8.09 -2.05 10.73
C ASN A 128 -7.34 -1.27 11.82
N LYS A 129 -6.75 -1.95 12.81
CA LYS A 129 -5.91 -1.32 13.83
C LYS A 129 -4.67 -0.67 13.23
N ALA A 130 -3.96 -1.36 12.35
CA ALA A 130 -2.77 -0.81 11.69
C ALA A 130 -3.11 0.37 10.77
N ARG A 131 -4.20 0.27 10.00
CA ARG A 131 -4.75 1.37 9.19
C ARG A 131 -5.07 2.59 10.04
N GLU A 132 -5.80 2.42 11.14
CA GLU A 132 -6.16 3.52 12.04
C GLU A 132 -4.91 4.21 12.60
N HIS A 133 -3.85 3.46 12.91
CA HIS A 133 -2.58 4.04 13.34
C HIS A 133 -1.94 4.93 12.27
N VAL A 134 -1.95 4.50 11.00
CA VAL A 134 -1.48 5.34 9.87
C VAL A 134 -2.30 6.63 9.78
N LEU A 135 -3.62 6.55 9.90
CA LEU A 135 -4.51 7.71 9.86
C LEU A 135 -4.24 8.69 11.02
N GLN A 136 -3.97 8.17 12.22
CA GLN A 136 -3.60 8.99 13.37
C GLN A 136 -2.25 9.67 13.18
N LEU A 137 -1.24 8.97 12.67
CA LEU A 137 0.05 9.57 12.32
C LEU A 137 -0.12 10.68 11.28
N ALA A 138 -0.96 10.46 10.27
CA ALA A 138 -1.25 11.45 9.23
C ALA A 138 -1.94 12.69 9.81
N LYS A 139 -2.94 12.50 10.67
CA LYS A 139 -3.62 13.60 11.39
C LYS A 139 -2.65 14.42 12.25
N ASN A 140 -1.62 13.77 12.78
CA ASN A 140 -0.57 14.40 13.59
C ASN A 140 0.57 15.01 12.74
N GLY A 141 0.46 15.04 11.41
CA GLY A 141 1.48 15.60 10.52
C GLY A 141 2.76 14.76 10.41
N LYS A 142 2.73 13.49 10.83
CA LYS A 142 3.88 12.55 10.78
C LYS A 142 3.95 11.75 9.48
N VAL A 143 3.07 12.04 8.54
CA VAL A 143 3.03 11.38 7.23
C VAL A 143 3.12 12.43 6.14
N GLU A 144 4.14 12.32 5.32
CA GLU A 144 4.46 13.29 4.27
C GLU A 144 3.63 13.11 3.00
N GLN A 145 3.02 11.94 2.83
CA GLN A 145 2.17 11.63 1.71
C GLN A 145 0.71 12.03 2.03
N PRO A 146 -0.19 12.05 1.05
CA PRO A 146 -1.62 12.21 1.30
C PRO A 146 -2.40 10.88 1.28
N MET A 147 -1.69 9.79 0.98
CA MET A 147 -2.25 8.47 0.73
C MET A 147 -1.23 7.39 1.08
N PHE A 148 -1.72 6.16 1.25
CA PHE A 148 -0.89 4.96 1.38
C PHE A 148 -1.49 3.79 0.61
N CYS A 149 -0.66 2.80 0.29
CA CYS A 149 -1.15 1.57 -0.31
C CYS A 149 -1.69 0.65 0.81
N ILE A 150 -2.98 0.32 0.77
CA ILE A 150 -3.62 -0.57 1.75
C ILE A 150 -3.57 -2.04 1.32
N GLU A 151 -3.54 -2.31 0.02
CA GLU A 151 -3.48 -3.66 -0.51
C GLU A 151 -2.80 -3.71 -1.88
N GLN A 152 -2.09 -4.80 -2.14
CA GLN A 152 -1.59 -5.19 -3.45
C GLN A 152 -2.02 -6.62 -3.73
N PHE A 153 -2.57 -6.88 -4.91
CA PHE A 153 -2.97 -8.22 -5.35
C PHE A 153 -2.90 -8.35 -6.86
N LYS A 154 -3.17 -9.54 -7.39
CA LYS A 154 -3.24 -9.80 -8.84
C LYS A 154 -4.68 -10.10 -9.23
N ASN A 155 -5.18 -9.49 -10.30
CA ASN A 155 -6.34 -9.97 -11.03
C ASN A 155 -5.83 -10.59 -12.34
N ARG A 156 -5.88 -11.93 -12.45
CA ARG A 156 -5.24 -12.69 -13.53
C ARG A 156 -3.74 -12.34 -13.64
N THR A 157 -3.34 -11.72 -14.75
CA THR A 157 -1.96 -11.29 -15.00
C THR A 157 -1.72 -9.82 -14.66
N ASN A 158 -2.76 -9.07 -14.28
CA ASN A 158 -2.67 -7.65 -14.00
C ASN A 158 -2.47 -7.40 -12.49
N PRO A 159 -1.38 -6.74 -12.10
CA PRO A 159 -1.21 -6.25 -10.75
C PRO A 159 -2.25 -5.16 -10.43
N VAL A 160 -2.75 -5.17 -9.21
CA VAL A 160 -3.67 -4.16 -8.69
C VAL A 160 -3.08 -3.57 -7.42
N MET A 161 -2.93 -2.24 -7.40
CA MET A 161 -2.57 -1.48 -6.21
C MET A 161 -3.79 -0.71 -5.71
N VAL A 162 -4.08 -0.83 -4.41
CA VAL A 162 -5.15 -0.06 -3.78
C VAL A 162 -4.54 1.03 -2.92
N MET A 163 -4.85 2.28 -3.28
CA MET A 163 -4.46 3.46 -2.52
C MET A 163 -5.64 3.95 -1.69
N GLU A 164 -5.38 4.29 -0.44
CA GLU A 164 -6.31 4.98 0.43
C GLU A 164 -5.81 6.40 0.71
N TYR A 165 -6.72 7.39 0.64
CA TYR A 165 -6.42 8.81 0.82
C TYR A 165 -7.01 9.30 2.14
N TRP A 166 -6.20 9.92 3.00
CA TRP A 166 -6.66 10.60 4.22
C TRP A 166 -6.84 12.10 4.03
N ASN A 167 -6.05 12.71 3.13
CA ASN A 167 -6.37 14.03 2.62
C ASN A 167 -7.19 13.86 1.35
N HIS A 168 -8.51 13.89 1.52
CA HIS A 168 -9.43 13.58 0.42
C HIS A 168 -9.33 14.54 -0.77
N ASN A 169 -8.82 15.76 -0.57
CA ASN A 169 -8.60 16.72 -1.65
C ASN A 169 -7.23 16.57 -2.31
N ALA A 170 -6.31 15.76 -1.77
CA ALA A 170 -4.94 15.71 -2.28
C ALA A 170 -4.83 15.14 -3.70
N ALA A 171 -5.76 14.28 -4.12
CA ALA A 171 -5.81 13.79 -5.48
C ALA A 171 -6.08 14.93 -6.49
N ASN A 172 -6.79 15.98 -6.08
CA ASN A 172 -6.99 17.19 -6.85
C ASN A 172 -7.24 18.37 -5.89
N PRO A 173 -6.19 19.09 -5.45
CA PRO A 173 -6.31 20.14 -4.42
C PRO A 173 -7.23 21.31 -4.83
N ASN A 174 -7.50 21.44 -6.12
CA ASN A 174 -8.40 22.45 -6.67
C ASN A 174 -9.83 21.93 -6.90
N SER A 175 -10.09 20.65 -6.61
CA SER A 175 -11.44 20.10 -6.65
C SER A 175 -12.08 20.11 -5.27
N ARG A 176 -13.41 20.22 -5.27
CA ARG A 176 -14.25 19.95 -4.09
C ARG A 176 -14.51 18.45 -3.90
N ASP A 177 -14.03 17.63 -4.83
CA ASP A 177 -14.24 16.19 -4.81
C ASP A 177 -13.29 15.51 -3.83
N LYS A 178 -13.87 14.67 -2.98
CA LYS A 178 -13.12 13.89 -2.01
C LYS A 178 -12.82 12.51 -2.58
N VAL A 179 -11.55 12.15 -2.72
CA VAL A 179 -11.12 10.80 -3.09
C VAL A 179 -10.86 9.99 -1.81
N PHE A 180 -11.38 8.77 -1.78
CA PHE A 180 -11.22 7.86 -0.64
C PHE A 180 -10.34 6.66 -1.00
N TYR A 181 -10.68 5.97 -2.10
CA TYR A 181 -9.95 4.81 -2.59
C TYR A 181 -9.63 4.95 -4.08
N SER A 182 -8.47 4.43 -4.48
CA SER A 182 -8.09 4.28 -5.89
C SER A 182 -7.53 2.88 -6.14
N PHE A 183 -8.18 2.11 -7.00
CA PHE A 183 -7.69 0.82 -7.48
C PHE A 183 -6.98 1.06 -8.81
N ILE A 184 -5.67 0.91 -8.81
CA ILE A 184 -4.82 1.12 -9.99
C ILE A 184 -4.49 -0.25 -10.56
N VAL A 185 -5.07 -0.57 -11.70
CA VAL A 185 -4.79 -1.81 -12.43
C VAL A 185 -3.65 -1.54 -13.40
N LEU A 186 -2.55 -2.26 -13.23
CA LEU A 186 -1.36 -2.13 -14.05
C LEU A 186 -1.35 -3.16 -15.18
N ALA A 187 -0.69 -2.83 -16.28
CA ALA A 187 -0.29 -3.81 -17.28
C ALA A 187 0.66 -4.86 -16.66
N PRO A 188 0.79 -6.06 -17.25
CA PRO A 188 1.66 -7.12 -16.72
C PRO A 188 3.14 -6.72 -16.62
N ASP A 189 3.57 -5.67 -17.36
CA ASP A 189 4.91 -5.11 -17.28
C ASP A 189 5.11 -4.13 -16.11
N HIS A 190 4.05 -3.87 -15.33
CA HIS A 190 3.97 -2.91 -14.24
C HIS A 190 4.22 -1.44 -14.64
N LYS A 191 4.36 -1.11 -15.93
CA LYS A 191 4.79 0.24 -16.36
C LYS A 191 3.64 1.18 -16.66
N SER A 192 2.47 0.64 -16.99
CA SER A 192 1.33 1.45 -17.41
C SER A 192 0.05 1.09 -16.66
N THR A 193 -0.77 2.10 -16.37
CA THR A 193 -2.12 1.90 -15.84
C THR A 193 -3.06 1.56 -17.00
N VAL A 194 -3.70 0.39 -16.92
CA VAL A 194 -4.69 -0.05 -17.92
C VAL A 194 -6.10 0.38 -17.54
N LEU A 195 -6.42 0.34 -16.24
CA LEU A 195 -7.69 0.73 -15.66
C LEU A 195 -7.45 1.40 -14.31
N ARG A 196 -8.30 2.34 -13.95
CA ARG A 196 -8.34 2.90 -12.60
C ARG A 196 -9.77 2.98 -12.12
N TYR A 197 -10.04 2.53 -10.90
CA TYR A 197 -11.31 2.76 -10.22
C TYR A 197 -11.11 3.74 -9.10
N VAL A 198 -12.03 4.68 -8.90
CA VAL A 198 -11.93 5.68 -7.85
C VAL A 198 -13.25 5.75 -7.09
N LEU A 199 -13.19 5.68 -5.76
CA LEU A 199 -14.30 6.06 -4.89
C LEU A 199 -14.20 7.57 -4.61
N THR A 200 -15.22 8.31 -5.02
CA THR A 200 -15.31 9.76 -4.82
C THR A 200 -16.61 10.20 -4.17
N GLU A 201 -16.57 11.26 -3.37
CA GLU A 201 -17.75 12.07 -3.05
C GLU A 201 -17.69 13.33 -3.93
N LEU A 202 -18.65 13.45 -4.86
CA LEU A 202 -18.81 14.64 -5.67
C LEU A 202 -19.80 15.58 -4.98
N ALA A 203 -19.36 16.82 -4.72
CA ALA A 203 -20.20 17.82 -4.04
C ALA A 203 -21.48 18.14 -4.84
N THR A 204 -21.39 18.10 -6.17
CA THR A 204 -22.51 18.30 -7.09
C THR A 204 -23.58 17.22 -6.95
N ASP A 205 -23.16 15.95 -6.91
CA ASP A 205 -24.07 14.80 -6.84
C ASP A 205 -24.80 14.75 -5.51
N THR A 206 -24.11 15.12 -4.43
CA THR A 206 -24.71 15.26 -3.10
C THR A 206 -25.71 16.42 -3.07
N SER A 207 -25.36 17.58 -3.65
CA SER A 207 -26.26 18.74 -3.70
C SER A 207 -27.53 18.45 -4.50
N PHE A 208 -27.38 17.88 -5.70
CA PHE A 208 -28.50 17.45 -6.53
C PHE A 208 -29.38 16.39 -5.85
N GLY A 209 -28.75 15.45 -5.13
CA GLY A 209 -29.48 14.45 -4.34
C GLY A 209 -30.37 15.06 -3.26
N ARG A 210 -29.91 16.13 -2.59
CA ARG A 210 -30.69 16.88 -1.60
C ARG A 210 -31.80 17.71 -2.24
N GLU A 211 -31.50 18.41 -3.34
CA GLU A 211 -32.50 19.20 -4.10
C GLU A 211 -33.66 18.33 -4.61
N THR A 212 -33.36 17.10 -5.04
CA THR A 212 -34.35 16.12 -5.53
C THR A 212 -34.98 15.27 -4.42
N GLN A 213 -34.64 15.53 -3.15
CA GLN A 213 -35.13 14.77 -1.98
C GLN A 213 -34.80 13.26 -2.03
N SER A 214 -33.76 12.88 -2.78
CA SER A 214 -33.25 11.50 -2.84
C SER A 214 -32.17 11.19 -1.79
N LEU A 215 -31.78 12.20 -1.02
CA LEU A 215 -30.83 12.12 0.11
C LEU A 215 -31.39 12.88 1.31
N GLY A 216 -31.16 12.33 2.51
CA GLY A 216 -31.35 13.04 3.77
C GLY A 216 -30.37 14.22 3.95
N PRO A 217 -30.61 15.09 4.95
CA PRO A 217 -29.80 16.29 5.18
C PRO A 217 -28.32 15.99 5.48
N ASP A 218 -28.06 14.91 6.23
CA ASP A 218 -26.71 14.46 6.60
C ASP A 218 -26.18 13.34 5.69
N GLU A 219 -26.93 12.99 4.65
CA GLU A 219 -26.48 11.97 3.71
C GLU A 219 -25.63 12.57 2.61
N HIS A 220 -24.70 11.76 2.14
CA HIS A 220 -23.76 12.04 1.07
C HIS A 220 -23.92 10.99 -0.02
N ARG A 221 -23.55 11.37 -1.25
CA ARG A 221 -23.49 10.46 -2.39
C ARG A 221 -22.03 10.19 -2.76
N TYR A 222 -21.71 8.92 -2.89
CA TYR A 222 -20.39 8.42 -3.25
C TYR A 222 -20.48 7.63 -4.56
N SER A 223 -19.65 7.95 -5.54
CA SER A 223 -19.56 7.25 -6.83
C SER A 223 -18.33 6.35 -6.86
N VAL A 224 -18.48 5.18 -7.51
CA VAL A 224 -17.32 4.40 -7.97
C VAL A 224 -17.25 4.57 -9.48
N ASP A 225 -16.22 5.25 -9.94
CA ASP A 225 -16.00 5.56 -11.34
C ASP A 225 -14.81 4.78 -11.89
N ARG A 226 -14.96 4.21 -13.08
CA ARG A 226 -13.90 3.55 -13.85
C ARG A 226 -13.34 4.51 -14.89
N TYR A 227 -12.02 4.61 -14.93
CA TYR A 227 -11.25 5.40 -15.88
C TYR A 227 -10.45 4.47 -16.80
N GLN A 228 -10.62 4.63 -18.11
CA GLN A 228 -9.90 3.85 -19.13
C GLN A 228 -9.62 4.73 -20.35
N LYS A 229 -8.34 4.97 -20.68
CA LYS A 229 -7.90 5.67 -21.91
C LYS A 229 -8.81 6.83 -22.37
N GLY A 230 -9.05 7.82 -21.49
CA GLY A 230 -9.84 9.02 -21.80
C GLY A 230 -11.36 8.87 -21.67
N SER A 231 -11.86 7.67 -21.34
CA SER A 231 -13.24 7.42 -20.96
C SER A 231 -13.41 7.33 -19.45
N VAL A 232 -14.58 7.72 -18.97
CA VAL A 232 -15.05 7.56 -17.59
C VAL A 232 -16.40 6.86 -17.62
N GLY A 233 -16.59 5.85 -16.78
CA GLY A 233 -17.86 5.14 -16.64
C GLY A 233 -18.23 4.97 -15.17
N LEU A 234 -19.44 5.41 -14.80
CA LEU A 234 -20.01 5.17 -13.48
C LEU A 234 -20.31 3.67 -13.31
N ILE A 235 -19.77 3.06 -12.26
CA ILE A 235 -19.99 1.65 -11.94
C ILE A 235 -21.15 1.50 -10.95
N THR A 236 -21.13 2.30 -9.88
CA THR A 236 -22.20 2.31 -8.87
C THR A 236 -22.20 3.61 -8.08
N MET A 237 -23.29 3.85 -7.36
CA MET A 237 -23.41 4.90 -6.36
C MET A 237 -23.80 4.30 -5.01
N PHE A 238 -23.28 4.90 -3.95
CA PHE A 238 -23.69 4.63 -2.58
C PHE A 238 -24.25 5.92 -1.96
N ASN A 239 -25.29 5.78 -1.15
CA ASN A 239 -25.81 6.86 -0.32
C ASN A 239 -25.57 6.49 1.14
N GLY A 240 -25.22 7.46 1.97
CA GLY A 240 -25.06 7.26 3.40
C GLY A 240 -24.38 8.44 4.09
N LYS A 241 -24.37 8.41 5.42
CA LYS A 241 -23.69 9.43 6.23
C LYS A 241 -22.16 9.35 6.10
N GLU A 242 -21.64 8.14 5.97
CA GLU A 242 -20.21 7.84 5.88
C GLU A 242 -19.88 7.16 4.54
N PRO A 243 -18.63 7.28 4.04
CA PRO A 243 -18.21 6.57 2.84
C PRO A 243 -18.34 5.04 3.03
N PRO A 244 -18.65 4.29 1.97
CA PRO A 244 -18.67 2.83 2.04
C PRO A 244 -17.28 2.29 2.44
N GLY A 245 -17.26 1.32 3.37
CA GLY A 245 -16.01 0.70 3.81
C GLY A 245 -15.26 -0.03 2.68
N TYR A 246 -13.94 -0.15 2.83
CA TYR A 246 -13.04 -0.73 1.84
C TYR A 246 -13.53 -2.03 1.21
N ASP A 247 -13.88 -3.03 2.04
CA ASP A 247 -14.25 -4.37 1.55
C ASP A 247 -15.51 -4.33 0.66
N LYS A 248 -16.45 -3.43 0.95
CA LYS A 248 -17.67 -3.22 0.14
C LYS A 248 -17.32 -2.63 -1.23
N VAL A 249 -16.40 -1.68 -1.27
CA VAL A 249 -15.94 -1.08 -2.54
C VAL A 249 -15.12 -2.06 -3.36
N LYS A 250 -14.21 -2.80 -2.72
CA LYS A 250 -13.41 -3.85 -3.37
C LYS A 250 -14.30 -4.88 -4.06
N ALA A 251 -15.37 -5.35 -3.42
CA ALA A 251 -16.30 -6.31 -4.01
C ALA A 251 -16.95 -5.80 -5.31
N VAL A 252 -17.35 -4.53 -5.35
CA VAL A 252 -17.90 -3.89 -6.56
C VAL A 252 -16.84 -3.77 -7.66
N VAL A 253 -15.64 -3.30 -7.30
CA VAL A 253 -14.54 -3.13 -8.26
C VAL A 253 -14.14 -4.46 -8.88
N LEU A 254 -14.00 -5.52 -8.08
CA LEU A 254 -13.66 -6.86 -8.57
C LEU A 254 -14.74 -7.40 -9.51
N THR A 255 -16.01 -7.19 -9.19
CA THR A 255 -17.13 -7.61 -10.04
C THR A 255 -17.10 -6.93 -11.41
N ASP A 256 -16.75 -5.65 -11.51
CA ASP A 256 -16.61 -4.97 -12.80
C ASP A 256 -15.32 -5.36 -13.51
N LEU A 257 -14.20 -5.44 -12.78
CA LEU A 257 -12.89 -5.81 -13.33
C LEU A 257 -12.91 -7.19 -14.00
N ASP A 258 -13.62 -8.15 -13.41
CA ASP A 258 -13.80 -9.49 -13.99
C ASP A 258 -14.64 -9.49 -15.27
N LYS A 259 -15.47 -8.47 -15.51
CA LYS A 259 -16.20 -8.28 -16.78
C LYS A 259 -15.34 -7.64 -17.85
N GLN A 260 -14.43 -6.74 -17.47
CA GLN A 260 -13.53 -6.04 -18.40
C GLN A 260 -12.40 -6.94 -18.93
N THR A 261 -12.17 -8.09 -18.29
CA THR A 261 -11.09 -9.03 -18.62
C THR A 261 -11.58 -10.34 -19.27
N ARG A 262 -12.87 -10.40 -19.64
CA ARG A 262 -13.45 -11.47 -20.48
C ARG A 262 -13.41 -11.07 -21.93
#